data_AF-A0A2G1X7N1-F1
#
_entry.id   AF-A0A2G1X7N1-F1
#
_cell.length_a   1.000
_cell.length_b   1.000
_cell.length_c   1.000
_cell.angle_alpha   90.00
_cell.angle_beta   90.00
_cell.angle_gamma   90.00
#
_symmetry.space_group_name_H-M   'P 1'
#
loop_
_entity.id
_entity.type
_entity.pdbx_description
1 polymer ?
#
loop_
_entity_poly.entity_id
_entity_poly.type
_entity_poly.pdbx_seq_one_letter_code
_entity_poly.pdbx_strand_id
1 'polypeptide(L)'
;MFYVYDDDPEDPRFSFWLQTGDGGMSLYERPPDGQGMWLDPEPGSDYGAIEPTDELRAIVHGMIREGVETERVAELPPHERHFVQVLSGTVNEGEDRVPSPVWHWIHSCEPRGESA
;
A
#
# COMPACT_ATOMS: atom_id res chain seq x y z
N MET A 1 7.84 -1.69 1.31
CA MET A 1 8.35 -1.20 2.59
C MET A 1 7.48 -0.07 3.11
N PHE A 2 6.76 -0.31 4.19
CA PHE A 2 6.13 0.74 4.97
C PHE A 2 7.14 1.37 5.94
N TYR A 3 7.07 2.67 6.10
CA TYR A 3 7.72 3.42 7.17
C TYR A 3 6.61 4.03 7.99
N VAL A 4 6.37 3.50 9.18
CA VAL A 4 5.25 3.90 10.04
C VAL A 4 5.76 4.95 11.04
N TYR A 5 5.15 6.13 11.00
CA TYR A 5 5.45 7.26 11.88
C TYR A 5 4.55 7.26 13.11
N ASP A 6 3.29 6.85 12.93
CA ASP A 6 2.25 6.72 13.94
C ASP A 6 1.31 5.56 13.57
N ASP A 7 1.01 4.69 14.52
CA ASP A 7 0.18 3.50 14.33
C ASP A 7 -1.25 3.64 14.88
N ASP A 8 -1.71 4.87 15.14
CA ASP A 8 -3.09 5.17 15.52
C ASP A 8 -4.08 4.40 14.61
N PRO A 9 -5.02 3.62 15.17
CA PRO A 9 -5.96 2.84 14.36
C PRO A 9 -6.88 3.67 13.45
N GLU A 10 -7.23 4.88 13.86
CA GLU A 10 -8.14 5.77 13.14
C GLU A 10 -7.38 6.69 12.18
N ASP A 11 -6.14 7.08 12.54
CA ASP A 11 -5.35 8.06 11.81
C ASP A 11 -3.85 7.66 11.64
N PRO A 12 -3.55 6.50 11.05
CA PRO A 12 -2.15 6.05 10.94
C PRO A 12 -1.34 6.93 10.00
N ARG A 13 -0.12 7.27 10.40
CA ARG A 13 0.85 8.08 9.64
C ARG A 13 1.96 7.21 9.12
N PHE A 14 2.15 7.18 7.80
CA PHE A 14 3.11 6.28 7.18
C PHE A 14 3.48 6.73 5.77
N SER A 15 4.59 6.22 5.26
CA SER A 15 4.87 6.18 3.83
C SER A 15 5.08 4.74 3.37
N PHE A 16 4.68 4.44 2.15
CA PHE A 16 4.83 3.14 1.53
C PHE A 16 5.73 3.25 0.31
N TRP A 17 6.80 2.46 0.29
CA TRP A 17 7.88 2.52 -0.68
C TRP A 17 8.12 1.17 -1.34
N LEU A 18 8.35 1.18 -2.64
CA LEU A 18 8.86 0.06 -3.41
C LEU A 18 10.38 0.18 -3.55
N GLN A 19 11.13 -0.81 -3.07
CA GLN A 19 12.56 -0.88 -3.33
C GLN A 19 12.80 -1.40 -4.75
N THR A 20 13.50 -0.64 -5.57
CA THR A 20 13.97 -1.04 -6.90
C THR A 20 15.50 -1.09 -6.91
N GLY A 21 16.08 -1.69 -7.96
CA GLY A 21 17.54 -1.75 -8.12
C GLY A 21 18.22 -0.37 -8.18
N ASP A 22 17.48 0.67 -8.58
CA ASP A 22 17.95 2.04 -8.74
C ASP A 22 17.65 2.94 -7.51
N GLY A 23 16.99 2.39 -6.47
CA GLY A 23 16.59 3.13 -5.27
C GLY A 23 15.17 2.82 -4.78
N GLY A 24 14.75 3.50 -3.72
CA GLY A 24 13.37 3.42 -3.23
C GLY A 24 12.45 4.35 -4.00
N MET A 25 11.23 3.90 -4.31
CA MET A 25 10.17 4.69 -4.93
C MET A 25 8.95 4.78 -4.00
N SER A 26 8.49 5.98 -3.65
CA SER A 26 7.25 6.15 -2.88
C SER A 26 6.05 5.72 -3.71
N LEU A 27 5.22 4.85 -3.15
CA LEU A 27 3.92 4.46 -3.70
C LEU A 27 2.81 5.29 -3.08
N TYR A 28 2.93 5.69 -1.81
CA TYR A 28 1.92 6.49 -1.11
C TYR A 28 2.55 7.12 0.13
N GLU A 29 2.20 8.37 0.44
CA GLU A 29 2.63 9.02 1.66
C GLU A 29 1.44 9.66 2.39
N ARG A 30 1.38 9.43 3.71
CA ARG A 30 0.49 10.11 4.63
C ARG A 30 1.33 10.70 5.75
N PRO A 31 1.80 11.95 5.59
CA PRO A 31 2.74 12.56 6.51
C PRO A 31 2.05 12.91 7.84
N PRO A 32 2.82 13.18 8.91
CA PRO A 32 2.28 13.53 10.22
C PRO A 32 1.37 14.77 10.22
N ASP A 33 1.56 15.69 9.29
CA ASP A 33 0.90 17.00 9.23
C ASP A 33 -0.28 17.08 8.25
N GLY A 34 -0.57 16.03 7.47
CA GLY A 34 -1.32 16.23 6.23
C GLY A 34 -2.17 15.08 5.72
N GLN A 35 -2.78 15.35 4.55
CA GLN A 35 -3.59 14.42 3.77
C GLN A 35 -2.70 13.43 3.03
N GLY A 36 -3.23 12.22 2.79
CA GLY A 36 -2.54 11.23 1.97
C GLY A 36 -2.33 11.70 0.53
N MET A 37 -1.15 11.43 -0.01
CA MET A 37 -0.77 11.82 -1.35
C MET A 37 -0.13 10.63 -2.09
N TRP A 38 -0.55 10.45 -3.33
CA TRP A 38 0.20 9.68 -4.32
C TRP A 38 1.40 10.52 -4.73
N LEU A 39 2.61 10.12 -4.33
CA LEU A 39 3.82 10.91 -4.56
C LEU A 39 4.73 10.33 -5.63
N ASP A 40 5.41 11.24 -6.33
CA ASP A 40 6.65 10.94 -7.03
C ASP A 40 7.81 10.81 -6.01
N PRO A 41 8.80 9.95 -6.25
CA PRO A 41 9.73 9.51 -5.22
C PRO A 41 10.79 10.54 -4.82
N GLU A 42 10.91 10.82 -3.51
CA GLU A 42 12.07 11.51 -2.91
C GLU A 42 12.76 10.66 -1.81
N PRO A 43 14.03 10.25 -1.98
CA PRO A 43 14.65 9.30 -1.06
C PRO A 43 14.89 9.88 0.35
N GLY A 44 14.55 9.08 1.37
CA GLY A 44 15.03 9.25 2.74
C GLY A 44 13.91 9.18 3.79
N SER A 45 13.97 8.18 4.67
CA SER A 45 13.15 8.12 5.88
C SER A 45 13.99 7.54 7.02
N ASP A 46 14.03 8.23 8.16
CA ASP A 46 14.78 7.84 9.36
C ASP A 46 14.10 6.71 10.16
N TYR A 47 13.01 6.14 9.65
CA TYR A 47 12.17 5.15 10.35
C TYR A 47 12.53 3.71 9.96
N GLY A 48 12.22 2.76 10.86
CA GLY A 48 12.39 1.34 10.58
C GLY A 48 11.43 0.87 9.48
N ALA A 49 11.98 0.25 8.44
CA ALA A 49 11.19 -0.26 7.32
C ALA A 49 10.49 -1.58 7.68
N ILE A 50 9.19 -1.68 7.42
CA ILE A 50 8.33 -2.85 7.64
C ILE A 50 7.90 -3.41 6.28
N GLU A 51 8.02 -4.71 6.07
CA GLU A 51 7.55 -5.36 4.84
C GLU A 51 6.01 -5.39 4.79
N PRO A 52 5.38 -5.18 3.62
CA PRO A 52 3.95 -5.45 3.43
C PRO A 52 3.62 -6.89 3.82
N THR A 53 2.56 -7.07 4.58
CA THR A 53 2.08 -8.40 4.96
C THR A 53 1.65 -9.22 3.74
N ASP A 54 1.75 -10.55 3.85
CA ASP A 54 1.23 -11.45 2.81
C ASP A 54 -0.29 -11.29 2.62
N GLU A 55 -1.00 -10.96 3.70
CA GLU A 55 -2.44 -10.70 3.66
C GLU A 55 -2.78 -9.44 2.87
N LEU A 56 -2.05 -8.34 3.09
CA LEU A 56 -2.18 -7.13 2.27
C LEU A 56 -1.95 -7.46 0.79
N ARG A 57 -0.88 -8.20 0.46
CA ARG A 57 -0.56 -8.60 -0.92
C ARG A 57 -1.68 -9.41 -1.56
N ALA A 58 -2.26 -10.35 -0.82
CA ALA A 58 -3.40 -11.15 -1.28
C ALA A 58 -4.64 -10.27 -1.55
N ILE A 59 -4.96 -9.35 -0.63
CA ILE A 59 -6.12 -8.45 -0.77
C ILE A 59 -5.96 -7.53 -1.99
N VAL A 60 -4.81 -6.88 -2.17
CA VAL A 60 -4.61 -5.94 -3.30
C VAL A 60 -4.60 -6.67 -4.64
N HIS A 61 -4.07 -7.90 -4.70
CA HIS A 61 -4.13 -8.71 -5.91
C HIS A 61 -5.58 -9.14 -6.25
N GLY A 62 -6.36 -9.52 -5.23
CA GLY A 62 -7.78 -9.85 -5.39
C GLY A 62 -8.66 -8.64 -5.77
N MET A 63 -8.30 -7.44 -5.29
CA MET A 63 -9.07 -6.20 -5.49
C MET A 63 -9.44 -5.94 -6.95
N ILE A 64 -8.51 -6.13 -7.89
CA ILE A 64 -8.72 -5.86 -9.32
C ILE A 64 -9.70 -6.87 -9.94
N ARG A 65 -9.79 -8.09 -9.43
CA ARG A 65 -10.55 -9.18 -10.05
C ARG A 65 -11.89 -9.47 -9.37
N GLU A 66 -11.88 -9.43 -8.05
CA GLU A 66 -12.94 -9.99 -7.19
C GLU A 66 -13.54 -8.93 -6.26
N GLY A 67 -12.93 -7.74 -6.19
CA GLY A 67 -13.29 -6.69 -5.24
C GLY A 67 -12.60 -6.89 -3.89
N VAL A 68 -13.04 -6.13 -2.89
CA VAL A 68 -12.40 -6.07 -1.56
C VAL A 68 -13.30 -6.70 -0.50
N GLU A 69 -12.80 -7.72 0.18
CA GLU A 69 -13.46 -8.33 1.34
C GLU A 69 -13.23 -7.50 2.61
N THR A 70 -14.25 -6.77 3.06
CA THR A 70 -14.13 -5.79 4.16
C THR A 70 -13.71 -6.38 5.50
N GLU A 71 -14.06 -7.65 5.76
CA GLU A 71 -13.70 -8.33 7.00
C GLU A 71 -12.18 -8.56 7.09
N ARG A 72 -11.56 -9.01 5.99
CA ARG A 72 -10.11 -9.22 5.90
C ARG A 72 -9.34 -7.90 6.00
N VAL A 73 -9.88 -6.84 5.39
CA VAL A 73 -9.29 -5.50 5.50
C VAL A 73 -9.33 -4.98 6.94
N ALA A 74 -10.33 -5.34 7.74
CA ALA A 74 -10.43 -4.90 9.13
C ALA A 74 -9.34 -5.52 10.03
N GLU A 75 -8.81 -6.68 9.66
CA GLU A 75 -7.75 -7.41 10.38
C GLU A 75 -6.33 -6.93 10.04
N LEU A 76 -6.17 -6.13 8.99
CA LEU A 76 -4.88 -5.56 8.61
C LEU A 76 -4.36 -4.56 9.65
N PRO A 77 -3.02 -4.41 9.77
CA PRO A 77 -2.41 -3.31 10.50
C PRO A 77 -2.97 -1.95 10.03
N PRO A 78 -3.08 -0.94 10.91
CA PRO A 78 -3.73 0.34 10.60
C PRO A 78 -3.25 0.99 9.29
N HIS A 79 -1.93 1.04 9.06
CA HIS A 79 -1.34 1.61 7.86
C HIS A 79 -1.71 0.85 6.58
N GLU A 80 -1.69 -0.49 6.62
CA GLU A 80 -2.08 -1.34 5.48
C GLU A 80 -3.56 -1.23 5.20
N ARG A 81 -4.40 -1.24 6.24
CA ARG A 81 -5.84 -1.04 6.14
C ARG A 81 -6.17 0.29 5.46
N HIS A 82 -5.54 1.38 5.91
CA HIS A 82 -5.75 2.69 5.33
C HIS A 82 -5.31 2.73 3.86
N PHE A 83 -4.15 2.16 3.54
CA PHE A 83 -3.67 2.07 2.17
C PHE A 83 -4.66 1.33 1.25
N VAL A 84 -5.21 0.19 1.70
CA VAL A 84 -6.23 -0.57 0.93
C VAL A 84 -7.50 0.24 0.73
N GLN A 85 -7.96 0.99 1.74
CA GLN A 85 -9.16 1.83 1.63
C GLN A 85 -8.98 2.92 0.57
N VAL A 86 -7.82 3.60 0.56
CA VAL A 86 -7.51 4.66 -0.41
C VAL A 86 -7.34 4.08 -1.82
N LEU A 87 -6.64 2.95 -1.94
CA LEU A 87 -6.47 2.27 -3.21
C LEU A 87 -7.82 1.79 -3.77
N SER A 88 -8.66 1.17 -2.95
CA SER A 88 -10.00 0.72 -3.33
C SER A 88 -10.88 1.89 -3.78
N GLY A 89 -10.86 3.01 -3.05
CA GLY A 89 -11.54 4.24 -3.46
C GLY A 89 -11.07 4.72 -4.84
N THR A 90 -9.75 4.72 -5.07
CA THR A 90 -9.15 5.12 -6.35
C THR A 90 -9.54 4.18 -7.50
N VAL A 91 -9.50 2.86 -7.29
CA VAL A 91 -9.92 1.86 -8.28
C VAL A 91 -11.40 2.00 -8.63
N ASN A 92 -12.26 2.26 -7.63
CA ASN A 92 -13.70 2.47 -7.85
C ASN A 92 -14.02 3.73 -8.66
N GLU A 93 -13.17 4.76 -8.61
CA GLU A 93 -13.29 5.94 -9.48
C GLU A 93 -12.82 5.67 -10.92
N GLY A 94 -11.93 4.70 -11.10
CA GLY A 94 -11.45 4.21 -12.40
C GLY A 94 -10.04 3.65 -12.30
N GLU A 95 -9.78 2.49 -12.92
CA GLU A 95 -8.45 1.87 -12.93
C GLU A 95 -7.35 2.78 -13.52
N ASP A 96 -7.71 3.63 -14.47
CA ASP A 96 -6.83 4.64 -15.09
C ASP A 96 -6.42 5.76 -14.11
N ARG A 97 -7.06 5.85 -12.94
CA ARG A 97 -6.70 6.79 -11.87
C ARG A 97 -5.61 6.25 -10.96
N VAL A 98 -5.32 4.95 -10.99
CA VAL A 98 -4.25 4.37 -10.18
C VAL A 98 -2.89 4.73 -10.78
N PRO A 99 -1.97 5.36 -10.02
CA PRO A 99 -0.64 5.66 -10.53
C PRO A 99 0.08 4.40 -11.03
N SER A 100 0.76 4.48 -12.17
CA SER A 100 1.40 3.31 -12.80
C SER A 100 2.35 2.54 -11.89
N PRO A 101 3.17 3.16 -11.02
CA PRO A 101 3.98 2.43 -10.06
C PRO A 101 3.18 1.57 -9.09
N VAL A 102 2.05 2.10 -8.61
CA VAL A 102 1.12 1.40 -7.71
C VAL A 102 0.48 0.25 -8.46
N TRP A 103 0.04 0.49 -9.70
CA TRP A 103 -0.53 -0.54 -10.56
C TRP A 103 0.44 -1.69 -10.82
N HIS A 104 1.70 -1.38 -11.16
CA HIS A 104 2.74 -2.39 -11.33
C HIS A 104 3.02 -3.18 -10.05
N TRP A 105 3.04 -2.51 -8.89
CA TRP A 105 3.22 -3.18 -7.62
C TRP A 105 2.07 -4.15 -7.33
N ILE A 106 0.81 -3.75 -7.57
CA ILE A 106 -0.36 -4.63 -7.39
C ILE A 106 -0.23 -5.89 -8.26
N HIS A 107 0.14 -5.73 -9.53
CA HIS A 107 0.34 -6.87 -10.43
C HIS A 107 1.55 -7.74 -10.06
N SER A 108 2.52 -7.21 -9.31
CA SER A 108 3.63 -7.98 -8.75
C SER A 108 3.27 -8.76 -7.49
N CYS A 109 2.11 -8.47 -6.88
CA CYS A 109 1.62 -9.15 -5.67
C CYS A 109 0.98 -10.51 -6.00
N GLU A 110 1.51 -11.25 -6.98
CA GLU A 110 1.08 -12.61 -7.21
C GLU A 110 1.16 -13.38 -5.89
N PRO A 111 0.09 -14.10 -5.49
CA PRO A 111 0.21 -14.98 -4.35
C PRO A 111 1.39 -15.88 -4.64
N ARG A 112 2.34 -15.98 -3.71
CA ARG A 112 3.40 -16.99 -3.78
C ARG A 112 2.66 -18.32 -3.82
N GLY A 113 2.42 -18.84 -5.02
CA GLY A 113 1.85 -20.15 -5.20
C GLY A 113 2.74 -21.07 -4.40
N GLU A 114 2.16 -21.78 -3.44
CA GLU A 114 2.76 -22.96 -2.87
C GLU A 114 3.20 -23.82 -4.05
N SER A 115 4.49 -23.77 -4.36
CA SER A 115 5.12 -24.76 -5.20
C SER A 115 5.27 -25.99 -4.31
N ALA A 116 4.45 -26.99 -4.63
CA ALA A 116 4.41 -28.37 -4.15
C ALA A 116 3.40 -28.70 -3.03
#